data_AF-A0A1Y4ER51-F1
#
_entry.id   AF-A0A1Y4ER51-F1
#
_cell.length_a   1.000
_cell.length_b   1.000
_cell.length_c   1.000
_cell.angle_alpha   90.00
_cell.angle_beta   90.00
_cell.angle_gamma   90.00
#
_symmetry.space_group_name_H-M   'P 1'
#
loop_
_entity.id
_entity.type
_entity.pdbx_description
1 polymer ?
#
loop_
_entity_poly.entity_id
_entity_poly.type
_entity_poly.pdbx_seq_one_letter_code
_entity_poly.pdbx_strand_id
1 'polypeptide(L)'
;MTEEEKTEREACFAAIRETVQRLSRLMDTAYQQYSQLVEQVVKDRITGEQEIERIMDGLMDFGDDQRFLALYKALCRHVYDKHPTLVREHIALFRTQFEERADEETQQAQGGERHEGTGD
;
A
#
# COMPACT_ATOMS: atom_id res chain seq x y z
N MET A 1 -21.97 -13.59 31.80
CA MET A 1 -22.23 -12.59 30.76
C MET A 1 -23.72 -12.36 30.73
N THR A 2 -24.17 -11.13 30.96
CA THR A 2 -25.59 -10.77 30.98
C THR A 2 -26.13 -10.69 29.55
N GLU A 3 -27.45 -10.80 29.38
CA GLU A 3 -28.09 -10.64 28.06
C GLU A 3 -27.89 -9.22 27.52
N GLU A 4 -27.78 -8.23 28.40
CA GLU A 4 -27.47 -6.83 28.06
C GLU A 4 -26.06 -6.70 27.47
N GLU A 5 -25.03 -7.29 28.11
CA GLU A 5 -23.66 -7.34 27.59
C GLU A 5 -23.58 -8.04 26.21
N LYS A 6 -24.45 -9.04 25.98
CA LYS A 6 -24.51 -9.75 24.70
C LYS A 6 -25.10 -8.88 23.60
N THR A 7 -26.20 -8.17 23.89
CA THR A 7 -26.85 -7.25 22.94
C THR A 7 -25.94 -6.08 22.58
N GLU A 8 -25.26 -5.47 23.56
CA GLU A 8 -24.30 -4.38 23.32
C GLU A 8 -23.13 -4.84 22.44
N ARG A 9 -22.60 -6.04 22.70
CA ARG A 9 -21.54 -6.63 21.88
C ARG A 9 -22.00 -6.85 20.44
N GLU A 10 -23.21 -7.39 20.24
CA GLU A 10 -23.78 -7.61 18.90
C GLU A 10 -23.98 -6.30 18.15
N ALA A 11 -24.48 -5.26 18.81
CA ALA A 11 -24.62 -3.92 18.23
C ALA A 11 -23.26 -3.32 17.85
N CYS A 12 -22.24 -3.47 18.70
CA CYS A 12 -20.89 -3.01 18.42
C CYS A 12 -20.30 -3.71 17.18
N PHE A 13 -20.41 -5.04 17.09
CA PHE A 13 -19.94 -5.79 15.92
C PHE A 13 -20.71 -5.43 14.64
N ALA A 14 -22.01 -5.14 14.75
CA ALA A 14 -22.81 -4.67 13.61
C ALA A 14 -22.30 -3.31 13.10
N ALA A 15 -22.04 -2.36 13.99
CA ALA A 15 -21.50 -1.04 13.64
C ALA A 15 -20.09 -1.14 13.01
N ILE A 16 -19.21 -1.98 13.56
CA ILE A 16 -17.87 -2.22 12.99
C ILE A 16 -18.01 -2.80 11.57
N ARG A 17 -18.89 -3.79 11.38
CA ARG A 17 -19.13 -4.41 10.08
C ARG A 17 -19.62 -3.41 9.05
N GLU A 18 -20.54 -2.53 9.43
CA GLU A 18 -21.04 -1.48 8.54
C GLU A 18 -19.93 -0.51 8.14
N THR A 19 -19.11 -0.05 9.10
CA THR A 19 -17.98 0.81 8.82
C THR A 19 -16.99 0.16 7.85
N VAL A 20 -16.62 -1.10 8.09
CA VAL A 20 -15.73 -1.85 7.20
C VAL A 20 -16.31 -1.98 5.79
N GLN A 21 -17.62 -2.26 5.65
CA GLN A 21 -18.27 -2.32 4.34
C GLN A 21 -18.24 -0.98 3.61
N ARG A 22 -18.41 0.13 4.32
CA ARG A 22 -18.32 1.47 3.74
C ARG A 22 -16.90 1.80 3.29
N LEU A 23 -15.89 1.46 4.09
CA LEU A 23 -14.48 1.60 3.71
C LEU A 23 -14.14 0.78 2.46
N SER A 24 -14.59 -0.47 2.39
CA SER A 24 -14.38 -1.31 1.21
C SER A 24 -14.96 -0.70 -0.06
N ARG A 25 -16.18 -0.15 0.00
CA ARG A 25 -16.81 0.52 -1.15
C ARG A 25 -16.05 1.78 -1.59
N LEU A 26 -15.51 2.52 -0.62
CA LEU A 26 -14.70 3.70 -0.92
C LEU A 26 -13.38 3.31 -1.60
N MET A 27 -12.73 2.25 -1.11
CA MET A 27 -11.53 1.68 -1.73
C MET A 27 -11.80 1.17 -3.15
N ASP A 28 -12.92 0.50 -3.38
CA ASP A 28 -13.31 0.07 -4.74
C ASP A 28 -13.57 1.27 -5.66
N THR A 29 -14.18 2.34 -5.14
CA THR A 29 -14.39 3.58 -5.90
C THR A 29 -13.07 4.23 -6.28
N ALA A 30 -12.14 4.36 -5.32
CA ALA A 30 -10.80 4.87 -5.57
C ALA A 30 -10.08 4.02 -6.63
N TYR A 31 -10.15 2.69 -6.52
CA TYR A 31 -9.54 1.79 -7.50
C TYR A 31 -10.05 2.03 -8.92
N GLN A 32 -11.37 2.21 -9.10
CA GLN A 32 -11.95 2.52 -10.41
C GLN A 32 -11.44 3.86 -10.96
N GLN A 33 -11.35 4.88 -10.11
CA GLN A 33 -10.85 6.20 -10.52
C GLN A 33 -9.38 6.15 -10.93
N TYR A 34 -8.52 5.53 -10.12
CA TYR A 34 -7.10 5.37 -10.45
C TYR A 34 -6.87 4.50 -11.67
N SER A 35 -7.66 3.43 -11.85
CA SER A 35 -7.59 2.60 -13.07
C SER A 35 -7.80 3.44 -14.32
N GLN A 36 -8.78 4.34 -14.31
CA GLN A 36 -9.07 5.24 -15.43
C GLN A 36 -7.95 6.26 -15.66
N LEU A 37 -7.36 6.81 -14.59
CA LEU A 37 -6.24 7.74 -14.69
C LEU A 37 -5.00 7.06 -15.28
N VAL A 38 -4.64 5.88 -14.79
CA VAL A 38 -3.52 5.10 -15.34
C VAL A 38 -3.76 4.75 -16.80
N GLU A 39 -4.98 4.35 -17.17
CA GLU A 39 -5.33 4.10 -18.56
C GLU A 39 -5.16 5.34 -19.44
N GLN A 40 -5.49 6.54 -18.92
CA GLN A 40 -5.27 7.79 -19.64
C GLN A 40 -3.79 8.13 -19.82
N VAL A 41 -2.93 7.84 -18.84
CA VAL A 41 -1.47 7.99 -18.98
C VAL A 41 -0.93 7.01 -20.02
N VAL A 42 -1.34 5.73 -19.95
CA VAL A 42 -0.91 4.69 -20.89
C VAL A 42 -1.35 4.99 -22.33
N LYS A 43 -2.52 5.61 -22.51
CA LYS A 43 -3.01 6.08 -23.81
C LYS A 43 -2.43 7.43 -24.25
N ASP A 44 -1.43 7.94 -23.53
CA ASP A 44 -0.78 9.24 -23.76
C ASP A 44 -1.77 10.43 -23.83
N ARG A 45 -2.89 10.33 -23.11
CA ARG A 45 -3.85 11.44 -22.92
C ARG A 45 -3.44 12.35 -21.77
N ILE A 46 -2.79 11.78 -20.76
CA ILE A 46 -2.11 12.51 -19.67
C ILE A 46 -0.61 12.34 -19.90
N THR A 47 0.08 13.45 -20.14
CA THR A 47 1.52 13.46 -20.45
C THR A 47 2.31 14.46 -19.61
N GLY A 48 1.63 15.28 -18.82
CA GLY A 48 2.27 16.24 -17.92
C GLY A 48 2.96 15.50 -16.77
N GLU A 49 4.28 15.70 -16.62
CA GLU A 49 5.07 15.05 -15.58
C GLU A 49 4.49 15.27 -14.18
N GLN A 50 4.10 16.50 -13.84
CA GLN A 50 3.45 16.82 -12.55
C GLN A 50 2.10 16.12 -12.35
N GLU A 51 1.34 15.88 -13.42
CA GLU A 51 0.08 15.14 -13.33
C GLU A 51 0.33 13.65 -13.11
N ILE A 52 1.34 13.10 -13.80
CA ILE A 52 1.78 11.72 -13.64
C ILE A 52 2.32 11.49 -12.22
N GLU A 53 3.18 12.37 -11.72
CA GLU A 53 3.71 12.34 -10.36
C GLU A 53 2.59 12.34 -9.32
N ARG A 54 1.59 13.23 -9.45
CA ARG A 54 0.40 13.23 -8.56
C ARG A 54 -0.39 11.93 -8.60
N ILE A 55 -0.50 11.29 -9.76
CA ILE A 55 -1.14 9.98 -9.88
C ILE A 55 -0.29 8.90 -9.20
N MET A 56 1.04 8.96 -9.35
CA MET A 56 1.97 8.04 -8.71
C MET A 56 1.95 8.17 -7.18
N ASP A 57 1.94 9.40 -6.64
CA ASP A 57 1.77 9.69 -5.21
C ASP A 57 0.47 9.10 -4.68
N GLY A 58 -0.64 9.41 -5.36
CA GLY A 58 -1.95 8.94 -4.94
C GLY A 58 -2.12 7.41 -5.00
N LEU A 59 -1.39 6.73 -5.88
CA LEU A 59 -1.33 5.26 -5.90
C LEU A 59 -0.47 4.70 -4.76
N MET A 60 0.56 5.44 -4.32
CA MET A 60 1.44 5.04 -3.22
C MET A 60 0.70 5.03 -1.87
N ASP A 61 -0.30 5.89 -1.70
CA ASP A 61 -1.19 5.89 -0.52
C ASP A 61 -1.93 4.55 -0.30
N PHE A 62 -2.04 3.73 -1.35
CA PHE A 62 -2.67 2.39 -1.32
C PHE A 62 -1.65 1.26 -1.53
N GLY A 63 -0.37 1.50 -1.21
CA GLY A 63 0.74 0.58 -1.48
C GLY A 63 0.62 -0.82 -0.85
N ASP A 64 -0.24 -0.98 0.15
CA ASP A 64 -0.56 -2.24 0.82
C ASP A 64 -1.63 -3.08 0.10
N ASP A 65 -2.46 -2.48 -0.77
CA ASP A 65 -3.43 -3.20 -1.60
C ASP A 65 -2.78 -3.65 -2.92
N GLN A 66 -2.75 -4.96 -3.12
CA GLN A 66 -2.14 -5.60 -4.29
C GLN A 66 -2.71 -5.14 -5.63
N ARG A 67 -4.00 -4.73 -5.67
CA ARG A 67 -4.65 -4.23 -6.88
C ARG A 67 -4.07 -2.87 -7.27
N PHE A 68 -3.87 -1.98 -6.30
CA PHE A 68 -3.26 -0.66 -6.54
C PHE A 68 -1.78 -0.78 -6.89
N LEU A 69 -1.06 -1.70 -6.22
CA LEU A 69 0.33 -1.99 -6.57
C LEU A 69 0.49 -2.48 -8.01
N ALA A 70 -0.46 -3.26 -8.53
CA ALA A 70 -0.46 -3.68 -9.93
C ALA A 70 -0.63 -2.48 -10.90
N LEU A 71 -1.55 -1.56 -10.59
CA LEU A 71 -1.73 -0.31 -11.35
C LEU A 71 -0.46 0.55 -11.33
N TYR A 72 0.13 0.72 -10.16
CA TYR A 72 1.35 1.49 -9.96
C TYR A 72 2.52 0.92 -10.77
N LYS A 73 2.72 -0.40 -10.76
CA LYS A 73 3.74 -1.07 -11.58
C LYS A 73 3.52 -0.88 -13.08
N ALA A 74 2.25 -0.93 -13.52
CA ALA A 74 1.91 -0.69 -14.93
C ALA A 74 2.22 0.75 -15.35
N LEU A 75 1.84 1.72 -14.51
CA LEU A 75 2.15 3.13 -14.72
C LEU A 75 3.67 3.37 -14.77
N CYS A 76 4.42 2.87 -13.78
CA CYS A 76 5.88 2.99 -13.74
C CYS A 76 6.53 2.47 -15.01
N ARG A 77 6.09 1.32 -15.53
CA ARG A 77 6.65 0.74 -16.77
C ARG A 77 6.45 1.65 -17.98
N HIS A 78 5.27 2.26 -18.11
CA HIS A 78 4.98 3.19 -19.21
C HIS A 78 5.76 4.50 -19.08
N VAL A 79 5.84 5.03 -17.85
CA VAL A 79 6.47 6.32 -17.56
C VAL A 79 8.00 6.22 -17.65
N TYR A 80 8.59 5.05 -17.37
CA TYR A 80 10.03 4.85 -17.32
C TYR A 80 10.76 5.27 -18.61
N ASP A 81 10.15 5.03 -19.77
CA ASP A 81 10.75 5.38 -21.06
C ASP A 81 10.91 6.90 -21.24
N LYS A 82 10.00 7.69 -20.65
CA LYS A 82 9.96 9.15 -20.78
C LYS A 82 10.60 9.86 -19.58
N HIS A 83 10.36 9.37 -18.36
CA HIS A 83 10.79 9.98 -17.10
C HIS A 83 11.46 8.93 -16.19
N PRO A 84 12.64 8.41 -16.55
CA PRO A 84 13.29 7.34 -15.80
C PRO A 84 13.76 7.78 -14.40
N THR A 85 14.05 9.07 -14.20
CA THR A 85 14.45 9.60 -12.89
C THR A 85 13.27 9.63 -11.91
N LEU A 86 12.11 10.16 -12.34
CA LEU A 86 10.88 10.15 -11.56
C LEU A 86 10.52 8.74 -11.06
N VAL A 87 10.53 7.75 -11.96
CA VAL A 87 10.22 6.36 -11.58
C VAL A 87 11.24 5.80 -10.59
N ARG A 88 12.53 6.11 -10.72
CA ARG A 88 13.56 5.64 -9.77
C ARG A 88 13.36 6.24 -8.38
N GLU A 89 13.07 7.54 -8.29
CA GLU A 89 12.83 8.23 -7.02
C GLU A 89 11.60 7.65 -6.32
N HIS A 90 10.53 7.43 -7.06
CA HIS A 90 9.31 6.81 -6.56
C HIS A 90 9.50 5.35 -6.11
N ILE A 91 10.30 4.54 -6.82
CA ILE A 91 10.65 3.19 -6.36
C ILE A 91 11.44 3.26 -5.05
N ALA A 92 12.39 4.19 -4.92
CA ALA A 92 13.15 4.36 -3.69
C ALA A 92 12.23 4.73 -2.52
N LEU A 93 11.30 5.68 -2.72
CA LEU A 93 10.29 6.05 -1.72
C LEU A 93 9.43 4.85 -1.30
N PHE A 94 8.97 4.05 -2.26
CA PHE A 94 8.21 2.84 -1.98
C PHE A 94 9.00 1.87 -1.09
N ARG A 95 10.29 1.64 -1.38
CA ARG A 95 11.13 0.76 -0.56
C ARG A 95 11.26 1.26 0.87
N THR A 96 11.54 2.55 1.05
CA THR A 96 11.65 3.14 2.39
C THR A 96 10.35 3.05 3.19
N GLN A 97 9.19 3.19 2.54
CA GLN A 97 7.91 3.12 3.23
C GLN A 97 7.44 1.69 3.52
N PHE A 98 7.70 0.75 2.61
CA PHE A 98 7.08 -0.59 2.63
C PHE A 98 8.04 -1.78 2.69
N GLU A 99 9.28 -1.67 2.22
CA GLU A 99 10.26 -2.78 2.22
C GLU A 99 11.27 -2.68 3.38
N GLU A 100 11.76 -1.48 3.74
CA GLU A 100 12.80 -1.30 4.76
C GLU A 100 12.34 -1.65 6.19
N ARG A 101 11.03 -1.72 6.46
CA ARG A 101 10.48 -2.23 7.73
C ARG A 101 10.54 -3.75 7.89
N ALA A 102 10.70 -4.51 6.80
CA ALA A 102 10.76 -5.98 6.86
C ALA A 102 12.13 -6.48 7.36
N ASP A 103 13.18 -5.70 7.17
CA ASP A 103 14.55 -6.06 7.56
C ASP A 103 14.84 -5.81 9.05
N GLU A 104 14.17 -4.83 9.67
CA GLU A 104 14.32 -4.51 11.09
C GLU A 104 13.65 -5.56 12.01
N GLU A 105 12.48 -6.11 11.62
CA GLU A 105 11.82 -7.18 12.35
C GLU A 105 12.60 -8.51 12.27
N THR A 106 13.30 -8.75 11.16
CA THR A 106 14.09 -9.97 10.95
C THR A 106 15.40 -9.96 11.77
N GLN A 107 15.99 -8.79 12.02
CA GLN A 107 17.21 -8.65 12.83
C GLN A 107 16.94 -8.75 14.34
N GLN A 108 15.76 -8.34 14.83
CA GLN A 108 15.40 -8.51 16.24
C GLN A 108 15.05 -9.97 16.60
N ALA A 109 14.55 -10.76 15.64
CA ALA A 109 14.24 -12.18 15.84
C ALA A 109 15.48 -13.11 15.84
N GLN A 110 16.63 -12.66 15.33
CA GLN A 110 17.84 -13.48 15.17
C GLN A 110 18.97 -13.15 16.18
N GLY A 111 18.79 -12.15 17.06
CA GLY A 111 19.77 -11.78 18.09
C GLY A 111 19.77 -12.64 19.36
N GLY A 112 18.97 -13.72 19.39
CA GLY A 112 18.64 -14.48 20.60
C GLY A 112 19.21 -15.89 20.71
N GLU A 113 20.33 -16.25 20.07
CA GLU A 113 20.94 -17.57 20.27
C GLU A 113 22.47 -17.53 20.45
N ARG A 114 22.85 -17.62 21.74
CA ARG A 114 24.00 -18.32 22.34
C ARG A 114 25.42 -18.08 21.80
N HIS A 115 26.25 -17.53 22.68
CA HIS A 115 27.62 -18.03 22.86
C HIS A 115 27.97 -18.12 24.35
N GLU A 116 27.54 -19.20 25.02
CA GLU A 116 28.28 -19.75 26.16
C GLU A 116 29.17 -20.86 25.59
N GLY A 117 30.43 -20.50 25.33
CA GLY A 117 31.50 -21.41 24.92
C GLY A 117 32.53 -21.49 26.04
N THR A 118 32.63 -22.66 26.63
CA THR A 118 33.56 -23.12 27.65
C THR A 118 35.03 -23.15 27.16
N GLY A 119 35.99 -22.93 28.06
CA GLY A 119 37.43 -23.24 27.93
C GLY A 119 38.32 -21.99 27.93
N ASP A 120 39.32 -21.82 28.80
CA ASP A 120 40.23 -22.75 29.47
C ASP A 120 40.48 -22.34 30.94
#